data_AF-A0A382GRV6-F1
#
_entry.id   AF-A0A382GRV6-F1
#
_cell.length_a   1.000
_cell.length_b   1.000
_cell.length_c   1.000
_cell.angle_alpha   90.00
_cell.angle_beta   90.00
_cell.angle_gamma   90.00
#
_symmetry.space_group_name_H-M   'P 1'
#
loop_
_entity.id
_entity.type
_entity.pdbx_description
1 polymer ?
#
loop_
_entity_poly.entity_id
_entity_poly.type
_entity_poly.pdbx_seq_one_letter_code
_entity_poly.pdbx_strand_id
1 'polypeptide(L)'
;AKQQREALEFMLENAFKDEAFGLNTELLRRMSSDRWIDNLSSSMTDASWPVHEKVMGIQASTLTMILNPTALGRVYDNEFLVEADKDAITLPEILGKLDAAVWSELKDLTKGEHTARKPLISSLRRNLQREHLERLVSLSMPGSWRGASSRPLANLATQQLRNLAKRVDAAQKAEGVKLDPYTAAHLSEASELIKKTLDAGIVYGSTKI
;
A
#
# COMPACT_ATOMS: atom_id res chain seq x y z
N ALA A 1 1.95 19.53 -15.48
CA ALA A 1 1.27 18.48 -14.69
C ALA A 1 1.06 18.81 -13.19
N LYS A 2 1.08 20.10 -12.78
CA LYS A 2 0.99 20.51 -11.36
C LYS A 2 -0.25 19.99 -10.60
N GLN A 3 -1.44 20.21 -11.15
CA GLN A 3 -2.70 19.83 -10.50
C GLN A 3 -2.82 18.31 -10.26
N GLN A 4 -2.29 17.48 -11.16
CA GLN A 4 -2.28 16.02 -10.98
C GLN A 4 -1.37 15.61 -9.82
N ARG A 5 -0.23 16.28 -9.65
CA ARG A 5 0.68 16.05 -8.51
C ARG A 5 0.07 16.51 -7.19
N GLU A 6 -0.55 17.69 -7.17
CA GLU A 6 -1.24 18.21 -5.98
C GLU A 6 -2.39 17.29 -5.56
N ALA A 7 -3.17 16.78 -6.52
CA ALA A 7 -4.24 15.83 -6.25
C ALA A 7 -3.69 14.49 -5.71
N LEU A 8 -2.61 13.98 -6.31
CA LEU A 8 -1.94 12.77 -5.82
C LEU A 8 -1.46 12.99 -4.38
N GLU A 9 -0.72 14.05 -4.13
CA GLU A 9 -0.20 14.38 -2.80
C GLU A 9 -1.32 14.53 -1.77
N PHE A 10 -2.41 15.23 -2.10
CA PHE A 10 -3.57 15.33 -1.24
C PHE A 10 -4.15 13.96 -0.85
N MET A 11 -4.28 13.03 -1.80
CA MET A 11 -4.75 11.68 -1.52
C MET A 11 -3.78 10.92 -0.61
N LEU A 12 -2.48 10.97 -0.88
CA LEU A 12 -1.46 10.28 -0.07
C LEU A 12 -1.47 10.80 1.38
N GLU A 13 -1.52 12.12 1.55
CA GLU A 13 -1.49 12.77 2.85
C GLU A 13 -2.72 12.47 3.71
N ASN A 14 -3.91 12.41 3.10
CA ASN A 14 -5.16 12.30 3.85
C ASN A 14 -5.70 10.86 3.97
N ALA A 15 -5.32 9.96 3.06
CA ALA A 15 -5.78 8.56 3.10
C ALA A 15 -4.75 7.61 3.71
N PHE A 16 -3.46 7.91 3.62
CA PHE A 16 -2.41 6.96 3.99
C PHE A 16 -1.71 7.29 5.30
N LYS A 17 -1.83 8.50 5.86
CA LYS A 17 -1.25 8.80 7.18
C LYS A 17 -2.20 8.33 8.28
N ASP A 18 -1.67 7.63 9.27
CA ASP A 18 -2.47 7.16 10.41
C ASP A 18 -3.07 8.35 11.18
N GLU A 19 -2.30 9.43 11.27
CA GLU A 19 -2.65 10.66 11.95
C GLU A 19 -3.84 11.38 11.27
N ALA A 20 -4.03 11.19 9.95
CA ALA A 20 -5.12 11.82 9.21
C ALA A 20 -6.50 11.33 9.66
N PHE A 21 -6.59 10.16 10.28
CA PHE A 21 -7.83 9.62 10.81
C PHE A 21 -8.18 10.16 12.21
N GLY A 22 -7.27 10.88 12.87
CA GLY A 22 -7.51 11.50 14.18
C GLY A 22 -7.86 10.51 15.29
N LEU A 23 -7.50 9.24 15.13
CA LEU A 23 -7.88 8.17 16.05
C LEU A 23 -7.07 8.28 17.34
N ASN A 24 -7.76 8.39 18.48
CA ASN A 24 -7.15 8.32 19.79
C ASN A 24 -7.95 7.39 20.71
N THR A 25 -7.32 6.91 21.78
CA THR A 25 -7.95 5.92 22.67
C THR A 25 -9.25 6.42 23.30
N GLU A 26 -9.38 7.72 23.57
CA GLU A 26 -10.61 8.29 24.13
C GLU A 26 -11.75 8.27 23.11
N LEU A 27 -11.50 8.70 21.88
CA LEU A 27 -12.46 8.66 20.78
C LEU A 27 -12.88 7.21 20.50
N LEU A 28 -11.92 6.30 20.37
CA LEU A 28 -12.17 4.88 20.11
C LEU A 28 -13.04 4.23 21.21
N ARG A 29 -12.82 4.59 22.49
CA ARG A 29 -13.65 4.14 23.61
C ARG A 29 -15.07 4.71 23.56
N ARG A 30 -15.27 5.90 23.00
CA ARG A 30 -16.60 6.51 22.85
C ARG A 30 -17.32 6.05 21.58
N MET A 31 -16.61 5.43 20.64
CA MET A 31 -17.18 4.86 19.42
C MET A 31 -17.73 3.43 19.62
N SER A 32 -17.47 2.78 20.76
CA SER A 32 -18.20 1.56 21.13
C SER A 32 -19.63 1.90 21.54
N SER A 33 -20.61 1.23 20.97
CA SER A 33 -22.02 1.47 21.29
C SER A 33 -22.34 1.18 22.77
N ASP A 34 -23.01 2.14 23.43
CA ASP A 34 -23.70 1.87 24.69
C ASP A 34 -24.92 0.99 24.40
N ARG A 35 -25.03 -0.16 25.07
CA ARG A 35 -26.15 -1.08 24.88
C ARG A 35 -27.30 -0.74 25.82
N TRP A 36 -28.46 -0.46 25.25
CA TRP A 36 -29.73 -0.62 25.94
C TRP A 36 -30.27 -2.05 25.68
N ILE A 37 -30.74 -2.72 26.74
CA ILE A 37 -31.20 -4.13 26.74
C ILE A 37 -32.63 -4.26 26.18
N ASP A 38 -33.21 -3.17 25.68
CA ASP A 38 -34.59 -3.12 25.17
C ASP A 38 -34.81 -3.91 23.86
N ASN A 39 -33.73 -4.29 23.16
CA ASN A 39 -33.83 -5.11 21.94
C ASN A 39 -32.84 -6.30 21.93
N LEU A 40 -33.39 -7.49 22.19
CA LEU A 40 -32.66 -8.77 22.24
C LEU A 40 -32.04 -9.14 20.87
N SER A 41 -32.58 -8.65 19.75
CA SER A 41 -32.02 -8.92 18.41
C SER A 41 -30.76 -8.11 18.11
N SER A 42 -30.68 -6.86 18.57
CA SER A 42 -29.45 -6.04 18.51
C SER A 42 -28.39 -6.48 19.52
N SER A 43 -28.74 -7.38 20.44
CA SER A 43 -27.82 -7.93 21.43
C SER A 43 -26.86 -9.00 20.86
N MET A 44 -27.07 -9.45 19.61
CA MET A 44 -26.26 -10.50 18.97
C MET A 44 -25.27 -10.00 17.89
N THR A 45 -25.31 -8.72 17.50
CA THR A 45 -24.34 -8.13 16.55
C THR A 45 -23.15 -7.49 17.28
N ASP A 46 -21.96 -7.52 16.67
CA ASP A 46 -20.73 -6.95 17.22
C ASP A 46 -20.92 -5.45 17.55
N ALA A 47 -20.76 -5.09 18.82
CA ALA A 47 -21.12 -3.78 19.38
C ALA A 47 -20.02 -2.72 19.19
N SER A 48 -18.90 -3.10 18.58
CA SER A 48 -17.73 -2.24 18.36
C SER A 48 -17.76 -1.62 16.96
N TRP A 49 -17.55 -0.31 16.85
CA TRP A 49 -17.38 0.33 15.54
C TRP A 49 -16.12 -0.23 14.87
N PRO A 50 -16.20 -0.79 13.64
CA PRO A 50 -15.10 -1.52 13.03
C PRO A 50 -14.09 -0.56 12.39
N VAL A 51 -13.32 0.13 13.23
CA VAL A 51 -12.38 1.19 12.82
C VAL A 51 -11.41 0.73 11.74
N HIS A 52 -10.80 -0.45 11.93
CA HIS A 52 -9.86 -1.01 10.98
C HIS A 52 -10.49 -1.22 9.60
N GLU A 53 -11.72 -1.71 9.53
CA GLU A 53 -12.40 -1.92 8.25
C GLU A 53 -12.77 -0.60 7.57
N LYS A 54 -13.20 0.41 8.34
CA LYS A 54 -13.52 1.72 7.78
C LYS A 54 -12.29 2.41 7.20
N VAL A 55 -11.18 2.39 7.93
CA VAL A 55 -9.89 2.93 7.46
C VAL A 55 -9.43 2.16 6.23
N MET A 56 -9.47 0.83 6.28
CA MET A 56 -9.08 -0.01 5.14
C MET A 56 -9.93 0.28 3.89
N GLY A 57 -11.24 0.50 4.05
CA GLY A 57 -12.13 0.86 2.94
C GLY A 57 -11.71 2.16 2.24
N ILE A 58 -11.32 3.19 3.01
CA ILE A 58 -10.82 4.46 2.47
C ILE A 58 -9.48 4.25 1.74
N GLN A 59 -8.56 3.52 2.38
CA GLN A 59 -7.24 3.21 1.84
C GLN A 59 -7.31 2.41 0.53
N ALA A 60 -8.09 1.33 0.50
CA ALA A 60 -8.29 0.48 -0.68
C ALA A 60 -8.99 1.24 -1.83
N SER A 61 -9.97 2.09 -1.50
CA SER A 61 -10.64 2.92 -2.50
C SER A 61 -9.68 3.91 -3.14
N THR A 62 -8.83 4.56 -2.32
CA THR A 62 -7.80 5.48 -2.79
C THR A 62 -6.76 4.77 -3.65
N LEU A 63 -6.28 3.60 -3.23
CA LEU A 63 -5.40 2.76 -4.04
C LEU A 63 -6.05 2.36 -5.37
N THR A 64 -7.35 2.06 -5.37
CA THR A 64 -8.09 1.73 -6.60
C THR A 64 -8.18 2.90 -7.56
N MET A 65 -8.36 4.12 -7.04
CA MET A 65 -8.38 5.34 -7.86
C MET A 65 -7.00 5.61 -8.49
N ILE A 66 -5.92 5.52 -7.70
CA ILE A 66 -4.56 5.81 -8.16
C ILE A 66 -4.05 4.73 -9.12
N LEU A 67 -4.24 3.45 -8.78
CA LEU A 67 -3.75 2.30 -9.56
C LEU A 67 -4.76 1.80 -10.60
N ASN A 68 -5.73 2.63 -10.97
CA ASN A 68 -6.69 2.27 -12.01
C ASN A 68 -5.97 2.07 -13.36
N PRO A 69 -6.03 0.87 -13.98
CA PRO A 69 -5.27 0.60 -15.20
C PRO A 69 -5.63 1.51 -16.39
N THR A 70 -6.89 1.94 -16.48
CA THR A 70 -7.34 2.89 -17.50
C THR A 70 -6.72 4.28 -17.26
N ALA A 71 -6.70 4.75 -16.01
CA ALA A 71 -6.08 6.02 -15.66
C ALA A 71 -4.56 5.98 -15.89
N LEU A 72 -3.88 4.91 -15.45
CA LEU A 72 -2.45 4.72 -15.70
C LEU A 72 -2.15 4.60 -17.20
N GLY A 73 -2.98 3.91 -17.97
CA GLY A 73 -2.85 3.87 -19.44
C GLY A 73 -2.92 5.25 -20.07
N ARG A 74 -3.84 6.11 -19.62
CA ARG A 74 -3.93 7.49 -20.10
C ARG A 74 -2.72 8.34 -19.70
N VAL A 75 -2.15 8.12 -18.52
CA VAL A 75 -0.89 8.79 -18.13
C VAL A 75 0.22 8.40 -19.10
N TYR A 76 0.39 7.10 -19.35
CA TYR A 76 1.38 6.59 -20.29
C TYR A 76 1.21 7.18 -21.71
N ASP A 77 -0.01 7.23 -22.22
CA ASP A 77 -0.27 7.82 -23.54
C ASP A 77 0.00 9.33 -23.55
N ASN A 78 -0.36 10.04 -22.47
CA ASN A 78 -0.12 11.47 -22.34
C ASN A 78 1.38 11.80 -22.25
N GLU A 79 2.20 10.95 -21.65
CA GLU A 79 3.66 11.12 -21.65
C GLU A 79 4.22 11.20 -23.07
N PHE A 80 3.65 10.44 -24.02
CA PHE A 80 4.06 10.46 -25.42
C PHE A 80 3.53 11.67 -26.20
N LEU A 81 2.39 12.24 -25.78
CA LEU A 81 1.78 13.42 -26.43
C LEU A 81 2.41 14.74 -26.01
N VAL A 82 3.09 14.77 -24.87
CA VAL A 82 3.76 15.97 -24.35
C VAL A 82 5.21 15.98 -24.86
N GLU A 83 5.65 17.12 -25.41
CA GLU A 83 7.05 17.30 -25.82
C GLU A 83 8.01 17.04 -24.66
N ALA A 84 9.17 16.45 -24.93
CA ALA A 84 10.07 15.94 -23.90
C ALA A 84 10.61 17.02 -22.92
N ASP A 85 10.60 18.28 -23.33
CA ASP A 85 11.00 19.45 -22.53
C ASP A 85 9.84 20.08 -21.74
N LYS A 86 8.60 19.58 -21.91
CA LYS A 86 7.41 20.03 -21.21
C LYS A 86 7.05 19.11 -20.04
N ASP A 87 6.48 19.72 -18.99
CA ASP A 87 6.16 19.03 -17.74
C ASP A 87 4.95 18.09 -17.85
N ALA A 88 5.21 16.78 -17.88
CA ALA A 88 4.24 15.70 -17.76
C ALA A 88 4.44 14.89 -16.47
N ILE A 89 3.34 14.44 -15.85
CA ILE A 89 3.41 13.42 -14.81
C ILE A 89 3.63 12.08 -15.49
N THR A 90 4.47 11.23 -14.89
CA THR A 90 4.85 9.95 -15.49
C THR A 90 4.40 8.77 -14.64
N LEU A 91 4.30 7.60 -15.26
CA LEU A 91 4.04 6.34 -14.55
C LEU A 91 5.06 6.06 -13.43
N PRO A 92 6.39 6.18 -13.66
CA PRO A 92 7.37 6.01 -12.58
C PRO A 92 7.19 7.01 -11.45
N GLU A 93 6.80 8.25 -11.74
CA GLU A 93 6.55 9.27 -10.71
C GLU A 93 5.37 8.88 -9.81
N ILE A 94 4.24 8.48 -10.40
CA ILE A 94 3.04 8.07 -9.65
C ILE A 94 3.34 6.85 -8.78
N LEU A 95 3.88 5.79 -9.39
CA LEU A 95 4.19 4.56 -8.70
C LEU A 95 5.24 4.78 -7.60
N GLY A 96 6.26 5.61 -7.86
CA GLY A 96 7.30 5.94 -6.89
C GLY A 96 6.79 6.74 -5.69
N LYS A 97 5.95 7.76 -5.93
CA LYS A 97 5.31 8.54 -4.85
C LYS A 97 4.39 7.67 -3.99
N LEU A 98 3.62 6.79 -4.64
CA LEU A 98 2.75 5.86 -3.94
C LEU A 98 3.54 4.90 -3.05
N ASP A 99 4.56 4.25 -3.61
CA ASP A 99 5.43 3.33 -2.87
C ASP A 99 6.11 4.02 -1.67
N ALA A 100 6.63 5.23 -1.86
CA ALA A 100 7.26 6.00 -0.79
C ALA A 100 6.29 6.35 0.34
N ALA A 101 5.04 6.71 0.01
CA ALA A 101 4.02 7.03 1.01
C ALA A 101 3.51 5.80 1.76
N VAL A 102 3.37 4.66 1.07
CA VAL A 102 2.88 3.42 1.68
C VAL A 102 3.93 2.75 2.57
N TRP A 103 5.21 2.79 2.18
CA TRP A 103 6.31 2.11 2.87
C TRP A 103 7.24 3.06 3.62
N SER A 104 6.71 4.19 4.10
CA SER A 104 7.48 5.26 4.72
C SER A 104 8.31 4.80 5.92
N GLU A 105 7.81 3.83 6.68
CA GLU A 105 8.44 3.22 7.86
C GLU A 105 9.74 2.49 7.51
N LEU A 106 9.89 2.01 6.27
CA LEU A 106 11.10 1.32 5.82
C LEU A 106 12.22 2.29 5.42
N LYS A 107 11.91 3.59 5.27
CA LYS A 107 12.91 4.61 4.93
C LYS A 107 13.68 5.05 6.17
N ASP A 108 12.95 5.37 7.23
CA ASP A 108 13.50 5.94 8.46
C ASP A 108 13.07 5.07 9.65
N LEU A 109 13.75 3.92 9.80
CA LEU A 109 13.47 2.97 10.89
C LEU A 109 13.76 3.61 12.24
N THR A 110 12.73 3.82 13.04
CA THR A 110 12.89 4.34 14.40
C THR A 110 13.65 3.34 15.25
N LYS A 111 14.82 3.74 15.75
CA LYS A 111 15.68 2.92 16.62
C LYS A 111 15.03 2.66 17.97
N GLY A 112 15.39 1.54 18.58
CA GLY A 112 14.90 1.14 19.91
C GLY A 112 14.07 -0.14 19.90
N GLU A 113 13.42 -0.41 21.03
CA GLU A 113 12.57 -1.57 21.22
C GLU A 113 11.12 -1.28 20.83
N HIS A 114 10.62 -2.03 19.85
CA HIS A 114 9.21 -2.05 19.48
C HIS A 114 8.49 -3.17 20.22
N THR A 115 7.22 -2.95 20.55
CA THR A 115 6.40 -3.93 21.27
C THR A 115 5.07 -4.14 20.55
N ALA A 116 4.34 -5.21 20.88
CA ALA A 116 3.02 -5.45 20.30
C ALA A 116 2.01 -4.28 20.52
N ARG A 117 2.25 -3.42 21.52
CA ARG A 117 1.42 -2.25 21.84
C ARG A 117 1.98 -0.92 21.34
N LYS A 118 3.24 -0.91 20.90
CA LYS A 118 3.94 0.20 20.25
C LYS A 118 4.76 -0.39 19.10
N PRO A 119 4.09 -0.86 18.04
CA PRO A 119 4.77 -1.55 16.96
C PRO A 119 5.51 -0.54 16.08
N LEU A 120 6.55 -1.02 15.37
CA LEU A 120 7.26 -0.19 14.40
C LEU A 120 6.35 0.24 13.25
N ILE A 121 5.55 -0.71 12.75
CA ILE A 121 4.56 -0.48 11.71
C ILE A 121 3.18 -0.68 12.33
N SER A 122 2.30 0.31 12.26
CA SER A 122 0.97 0.23 12.89
C SER A 122 0.05 -0.82 12.24
N SER A 123 -1.06 -1.16 12.89
CA SER A 123 -2.06 -2.06 12.27
C SER A 123 -2.70 -1.49 11.00
N LEU A 124 -2.95 -0.17 10.95
CA LEU A 124 -3.56 0.48 9.79
C LEU A 124 -2.56 0.49 8.62
N ARG A 125 -1.31 0.82 8.93
CA ARG A 125 -0.21 0.81 7.96
C ARG A 125 0.05 -0.57 7.38
N ARG A 126 0.12 -1.63 8.20
CA ARG A 126 0.33 -3.01 7.70
C ARG A 126 -0.78 -3.44 6.75
N ASN A 127 -2.03 -3.06 7.02
CA ASN A 127 -3.15 -3.35 6.13
C ASN A 127 -3.00 -2.63 4.78
N LEU A 128 -2.67 -1.33 4.80
CA LEU A 128 -2.40 -0.56 3.59
C LEU A 128 -1.23 -1.13 2.78
N GLN A 129 -0.13 -1.48 3.45
CA GLN A 129 1.07 -2.07 2.84
C GLN A 129 0.76 -3.41 2.17
N ARG A 130 -0.05 -4.24 2.83
CA ARG A 130 -0.53 -5.50 2.29
C ARG A 130 -1.39 -5.29 1.03
N GLU A 131 -2.38 -4.41 1.10
CA GLU A 131 -3.25 -4.09 -0.03
C GLU A 131 -2.46 -3.54 -1.24
N HIS A 132 -1.51 -2.64 -0.98
CA HIS A 132 -0.63 -2.12 -2.01
C HIS A 132 0.24 -3.22 -2.62
N LEU A 133 0.81 -4.10 -1.80
CA LEU A 133 1.62 -5.23 -2.27
C LEU A 133 0.81 -6.17 -3.17
N GLU A 134 -0.41 -6.54 -2.79
CA GLU A 134 -1.28 -7.39 -3.61
C GLU A 134 -1.62 -6.76 -4.96
N ARG A 135 -1.88 -5.45 -4.98
CA ARG A 135 -2.09 -4.70 -6.22
C ARG A 135 -0.85 -4.64 -7.07
N LEU A 136 0.33 -4.45 -6.46
CA LEU A 136 1.60 -4.45 -7.16
C LEU A 136 1.94 -5.82 -7.76
N VAL A 137 1.63 -6.90 -7.03
CA VAL A 137 1.70 -8.28 -7.53
C VAL A 137 0.79 -8.43 -8.74
N SER A 138 -0.50 -8.06 -8.63
CA SER A 138 -1.44 -8.10 -9.75
C SER A 138 -0.94 -7.29 -10.95
N LEU A 139 -0.40 -6.09 -10.69
CA LEU A 139 0.23 -5.21 -11.68
C LEU A 139 1.57 -5.72 -12.23
N SER A 140 2.13 -6.82 -11.73
CA SER A 140 3.35 -7.41 -12.28
C SER A 140 3.06 -8.62 -13.16
N MET A 141 1.89 -9.24 -12.98
CA MET A 141 1.56 -10.49 -13.63
C MET A 141 1.22 -10.29 -15.12
N PRO A 142 1.68 -11.17 -16.01
CA PRO A 142 1.30 -11.11 -17.42
C PRO A 142 -0.21 -11.28 -17.63
N GLY A 143 -0.81 -10.37 -18.42
CA GLY A 143 -2.21 -10.50 -18.86
C GLY A 143 -3.27 -10.07 -17.85
N SER A 144 -2.90 -9.53 -16.69
CA SER A 144 -3.86 -9.00 -15.71
C SER A 144 -4.54 -7.71 -16.17
N TRP A 145 -3.99 -7.00 -17.17
CA TRP A 145 -4.72 -5.97 -17.90
C TRP A 145 -4.27 -5.86 -19.36
N ARG A 146 -5.11 -5.21 -20.17
CA ARG A 146 -4.96 -5.08 -21.64
C ARG A 146 -4.48 -3.68 -22.01
N GLY A 147 -3.90 -3.53 -23.19
CA GLY A 147 -3.47 -2.24 -23.76
C GLY A 147 -1.96 -2.11 -23.89
N ALA A 148 -1.52 -1.09 -24.64
CA ALA A 148 -0.11 -0.86 -24.95
C ALA A 148 0.74 -0.53 -23.70
N SER A 149 0.14 0.12 -22.70
CA SER A 149 0.78 0.43 -21.42
C SER A 149 1.00 -0.80 -20.51
N SER A 150 0.43 -1.97 -20.86
CA SER A 150 0.49 -3.16 -19.99
C SER A 150 1.89 -3.70 -19.76
N ARG A 151 2.71 -3.81 -20.80
CA ARG A 151 4.08 -4.29 -20.65
C ARG A 151 4.97 -3.31 -19.85
N PRO A 152 4.99 -1.99 -20.17
CA PRO A 152 5.72 -1.02 -19.36
C PRO A 152 5.30 -1.02 -17.89
N LEU A 153 3.98 -1.05 -17.61
CA LEU A 153 3.47 -1.10 -16.24
C LEU A 153 3.91 -2.37 -15.51
N ALA A 154 3.86 -3.53 -16.17
CA ALA A 154 4.34 -4.79 -15.60
C ALA A 154 5.83 -4.74 -15.24
N ASN A 155 6.64 -4.13 -16.11
CA ASN A 155 8.08 -3.96 -15.88
C ASN A 155 8.34 -3.04 -14.67
N LEU A 156 7.63 -1.91 -14.58
CA LEU A 156 7.73 -0.98 -13.46
C LEU A 156 7.30 -1.64 -12.14
N ALA A 157 6.17 -2.34 -12.14
CA ALA A 157 5.68 -3.05 -10.96
C ALA A 157 6.66 -4.14 -10.50
N THR A 158 7.20 -4.93 -11.44
CA THR A 158 8.22 -5.93 -11.15
C THR A 158 9.48 -5.30 -10.56
N GLN A 159 9.91 -4.15 -11.08
CA GLN A 159 11.06 -3.43 -10.52
C GLN A 159 10.78 -2.91 -9.11
N GLN A 160 9.58 -2.41 -8.85
CA GLN A 160 9.18 -2.00 -7.50
C GLN A 160 9.14 -3.17 -6.53
N LEU A 161 8.64 -4.34 -6.92
CA LEU A 161 8.69 -5.56 -6.10
C LEU A 161 10.14 -5.91 -5.73
N ARG A 162 11.08 -5.88 -6.69
CA ARG A 162 12.50 -6.11 -6.44
C ARG A 162 13.10 -5.09 -5.46
N ASN A 163 12.77 -3.82 -5.62
CA ASN A 163 13.24 -2.76 -4.72
C ASN A 163 12.64 -2.87 -3.32
N LEU A 164 11.35 -3.23 -3.22
CA LEU A 164 10.66 -3.47 -1.97
C LEU A 164 11.26 -4.66 -1.22
N ALA A 165 11.54 -5.78 -1.91
CA ALA A 165 12.21 -6.93 -1.30
C ALA A 165 13.54 -6.55 -0.62
N LYS A 166 14.35 -5.70 -1.27
CA LYS A 166 15.61 -5.21 -0.69
C LYS A 166 15.38 -4.37 0.57
N ARG A 167 14.39 -3.46 0.55
CA ARG A 167 14.07 -2.61 1.71
C ARG A 167 13.50 -3.41 2.87
N VAL A 168 12.63 -4.38 2.58
CA VAL A 168 12.06 -5.30 3.58
C VAL A 168 13.17 -6.12 4.24
N ASP A 169 14.07 -6.72 3.45
CA ASP A 169 15.21 -7.49 3.97
C ASP A 169 16.15 -6.62 4.83
N ALA A 170 16.43 -5.40 4.37
CA ALA A 170 17.24 -4.44 5.13
C ALA A 170 16.57 -4.06 6.47
N ALA A 171 15.25 -3.85 6.48
CA ALA A 171 14.51 -3.52 7.69
C ALA A 171 14.48 -4.67 8.70
N GLN A 172 14.38 -5.92 8.23
CA GLN A 172 14.44 -7.11 9.10
C GLN A 172 15.83 -7.32 9.72
N LYS A 173 16.89 -6.82 9.08
CA LYS A 173 18.29 -6.96 9.52
C LYS A 173 18.87 -5.68 10.13
N ALA A 174 18.06 -4.64 10.32
CA ALA A 174 18.54 -3.34 10.74
C ALA A 174 19.12 -3.38 12.17
N GLU A 175 20.39 -2.99 12.31
CA GLU A 175 21.04 -2.91 13.62
C GLU A 175 20.39 -1.83 14.51
N GLY A 176 20.20 -2.17 15.79
CA GLY A 176 19.60 -1.24 16.76
C GLY A 176 18.08 -1.08 16.63
N VAL A 177 17.42 -1.91 15.82
CA VAL A 177 15.96 -1.96 15.70
C VAL A 177 15.48 -3.35 16.13
N LYS A 178 14.75 -3.44 17.23
CA LYS A 178 14.10 -4.69 17.64
C LYS A 178 12.65 -4.66 17.20
N LEU A 179 12.33 -5.43 16.17
CA LEU A 179 10.99 -5.53 15.62
C LEU A 179 10.02 -6.16 16.63
N ASP A 180 8.81 -5.61 16.72
CA ASP A 180 7.72 -6.26 17.41
C ASP A 180 7.21 -7.48 16.62
N PRO A 181 6.49 -8.43 17.27
CA PRO A 181 6.02 -9.65 16.60
C PRO A 181 5.12 -9.40 15.38
N TYR A 182 4.29 -8.35 15.39
CA TYR A 182 3.40 -8.06 14.26
C TYR A 182 4.17 -7.51 13.07
N THR A 183 5.10 -6.58 13.31
CA THR A 183 5.96 -6.06 12.25
C THR A 183 6.84 -7.16 11.66
N ALA A 184 7.45 -8.00 12.51
CA ALA A 184 8.28 -9.11 12.06
C ALA A 184 7.50 -10.10 11.18
N ALA A 185 6.30 -10.51 11.60
CA ALA A 185 5.45 -11.40 10.83
C ALA A 185 5.01 -10.78 9.50
N HIS A 186 4.61 -9.51 9.50
CA HIS A 186 4.19 -8.80 8.30
C HIS A 186 5.31 -8.68 7.26
N LEU A 187 6.51 -8.27 7.68
CA LEU A 187 7.65 -8.14 6.77
C LEU A 187 8.12 -9.50 6.24
N SER A 188 8.06 -10.55 7.05
CA SER A 188 8.37 -11.91 6.61
C SER A 188 7.39 -12.39 5.54
N GLU A 189 6.10 -12.17 5.74
CA GLU A 189 5.08 -12.55 4.76
C GLU A 189 5.22 -11.76 3.46
N ALA A 190 5.43 -10.44 3.56
CA ALA A 190 5.64 -9.59 2.39
C ALA A 190 6.86 -10.07 1.56
N SER A 191 7.96 -10.41 2.23
CA SER A 191 9.16 -10.97 1.59
C SER A 191 8.87 -12.29 0.86
N GLU A 192 8.13 -13.21 1.50
CA GLU A 192 7.75 -14.47 0.87
C GLU A 192 6.83 -14.28 -0.34
N LEU A 193 5.83 -13.41 -0.23
CA LEU A 193 4.91 -13.12 -1.32
C LEU A 193 5.66 -12.53 -2.52
N ILE A 194 6.50 -11.52 -2.29
CA ILE A 194 7.33 -10.93 -3.34
C ILE A 194 8.20 -11.98 -4.02
N LYS A 195 8.87 -12.83 -3.24
CA LYS A 195 9.72 -13.90 -3.78
C LYS A 195 8.92 -14.84 -4.69
N LYS A 196 7.79 -15.36 -4.20
CA LYS A 196 6.92 -16.26 -4.98
C LYS A 196 6.42 -15.60 -6.27
N THR A 197 6.07 -14.32 -6.24
CA THR A 197 5.65 -13.58 -7.43
C THR A 197 6.78 -13.45 -8.44
N LEU A 198 7.98 -13.07 -8.01
CA LEU A 198 9.13 -12.91 -8.90
C LEU A 198 9.55 -14.25 -9.53
N ASP A 199 9.52 -15.34 -8.75
CA ASP A 199 9.79 -16.70 -9.24
C ASP A 199 8.75 -17.15 -10.28
N ALA A 200 7.46 -16.89 -10.03
CA ALA A 200 6.38 -17.21 -10.97
C ALA A 200 6.51 -16.44 -12.29
N GLY A 201 6.93 -15.17 -12.23
CA GLY A 201 7.19 -14.35 -13.43
C GLY A 201 8.31 -14.92 -14.31
N ILE A 202 9.38 -15.48 -13.70
CA ILE A 202 10.48 -16.14 -14.43
C ILE A 202 9.98 -17.38 -15.17
N VAL A 203 9.19 -18.23 -14.50
CA VAL A 203 8.63 -19.46 -15.09
C VAL A 203 7.75 -19.13 -16.28
N TYR A 204 6.85 -18.15 -16.15
CA TYR A 204 5.97 -17.74 -17.26
C TYR A 204 6.76 -17.18 -18.46
N GLY A 205 7.79 -16.36 -18.20
CA GLY A 205 8.65 -15.81 -19.25
C GLY A 205 9.40 -16.88 -20.03
N SER A 206 9.83 -17.95 -19.37
CA SER A 206 10.53 -19.08 -20.00
C SER A 206 9.65 -19.98 -20.86
N THR A 207 8.33 -20.00 -20.63
CA THR A 207 7.38 -20.85 -21.40
C THR A 207 6.92 -20.18 -22.71
N LYS A 208 7.26 -18.91 -22.93
CA LYS A 208 6.87 -18.11 -24.12
C LYS A 208 8.01 -17.83 -25.10
N ILE A 209 9.18 -18.42 -24.89
CA ILE A 209 10.33 -18.42 -25.80
C ILE A 209 10.37 -19.78 -26.50
#